data_AF-A0A7S2B1D0-F1
#
_entry.id   AF-A0A7S2B1D0-F1
#
_cell.length_a   1.000
_cell.length_b   1.000
_cell.length_c   1.000
_cell.angle_alpha   90.00
_cell.angle_beta   90.00
_cell.angle_gamma   90.00
#
_symmetry.space_group_name_H-M   'P 1'
#
loop_
_entity.id
_entity.type
_entity.pdbx_description
1 polymer ?
#
loop_
_entity_poly.entity_id
_entity_poly.type
_entity_poly.pdbx_seq_one_letter_code
_entity_poly.pdbx_strand_id
1 'polypeptide(L)'
;FGGGGGHATDDGDEESETDEDEPLSDAFSGGGIEALGKVLVLRDVKILRFVNKRYLPSLAEIAKEAYYATGEEVVCQGNPTNSTLYIVAEGQLELRDTKKGNDLLRILGPGDSMGNTSLLQDHHWLYSAYAGGSVIE
;
A
#
# COMPACT_ATOMS: atom_id res chain seq x y z
N PHE A 1 8.87 -13.34 -87.74
CA PHE A 1 8.86 -14.81 -87.77
C PHE A 1 9.86 -15.31 -86.72
N GLY A 2 9.39 -16.12 -85.77
CA GLY A 2 10.17 -16.83 -84.74
C GLY A 2 10.72 -15.92 -83.63
N GLY A 3 10.71 -16.24 -82.35
CA GLY A 3 10.34 -17.38 -81.50
C GLY A 3 10.54 -16.86 -80.05
N GLY A 4 9.90 -17.31 -78.98
CA GLY A 4 9.58 -18.67 -78.57
C GLY A 4 10.32 -18.93 -77.23
N GLY A 5 9.55 -19.20 -76.17
CA GLY A 5 10.02 -19.71 -74.85
C GLY A 5 10.57 -18.62 -73.92
N GLY A 6 10.29 -18.56 -72.63
CA GLY A 6 9.78 -19.53 -71.66
C GLY A 6 10.54 -19.29 -70.33
N HIS A 7 10.03 -19.82 -69.21
CA HIS A 7 10.63 -19.84 -67.85
C HIS A 7 10.29 -18.62 -66.97
N ALA A 8 9.29 -18.70 -66.08
CA ALA A 8 9.27 -19.37 -64.77
C ALA A 8 10.24 -18.73 -63.76
N THR A 9 9.70 -18.04 -62.75
CA THR A 9 9.84 -18.45 -61.33
C THR A 9 8.71 -17.82 -60.52
N ASP A 10 7.99 -18.72 -59.85
CA ASP A 10 7.12 -18.52 -58.71
C ASP A 10 8.05 -18.61 -57.50
N ASP A 11 8.30 -17.49 -56.82
CA ASP A 11 9.07 -17.41 -55.58
C ASP A 11 8.31 -16.48 -54.64
N GLY A 12 7.25 -17.03 -54.03
CA GLY A 12 6.50 -16.41 -52.94
C GLY A 12 6.74 -17.18 -51.65
N ASP A 13 7.99 -17.26 -51.21
CA ASP A 13 8.37 -17.75 -49.89
C ASP A 13 8.90 -16.57 -49.06
N GLU A 14 8.10 -16.10 -48.10
CA GLU A 14 8.58 -15.44 -46.86
C GLU A 14 7.38 -15.19 -45.91
N GLU A 15 6.80 -16.27 -45.37
CA GLU A 15 6.12 -16.19 -44.08
C GLU A 15 7.02 -16.84 -43.03
N SER A 16 7.95 -16.05 -42.49
CA SER A 16 8.61 -16.39 -41.23
C SER A 16 7.64 -16.06 -40.11
N GLU A 17 6.88 -17.07 -39.68
CA GLU A 17 6.26 -17.11 -38.36
C GLU A 17 7.38 -17.08 -37.31
N THR A 18 7.73 -15.88 -36.84
CA THR A 18 8.48 -15.74 -35.61
C THR A 18 7.50 -15.96 -34.47
N ASP A 19 7.46 -17.20 -33.99
CA ASP A 19 7.00 -17.58 -32.66
C ASP A 19 7.84 -16.83 -31.61
N GLU A 20 7.48 -15.58 -31.33
CA GLU A 20 7.86 -14.92 -30.10
C GLU A 20 6.74 -15.14 -29.09
N ASP A 21 6.75 -16.35 -28.51
CA ASP A 21 6.15 -16.60 -27.21
C ASP A 21 6.79 -15.62 -26.21
N GLU A 22 6.20 -14.44 -26.07
CA GLU A 22 6.51 -13.51 -24.99
C GLU A 22 5.71 -13.96 -23.75
N PRO A 23 6.32 -14.62 -22.74
CA PRO A 23 5.63 -14.78 -21.47
C PRO A 23 5.58 -13.40 -20.81
N LEU A 24 4.46 -12.70 -20.94
CA LEU A 24 4.13 -11.56 -20.09
C LEU A 24 3.88 -12.08 -18.67
N SER A 25 4.97 -12.34 -17.97
CA SER A 25 5.06 -12.79 -16.58
C SER A 25 4.89 -11.67 -15.56
N ASP A 26 4.42 -10.48 -15.96
CA ASP A 26 4.54 -9.27 -15.13
C ASP A 26 3.19 -8.60 -14.81
N ALA A 27 2.33 -9.27 -14.03
CA ALA A 27 1.17 -8.60 -13.43
C ALA A 27 0.88 -8.94 -11.96
N PHE A 28 1.86 -9.47 -11.22
CA PHE A 28 1.85 -9.39 -9.76
C PHE A 28 3.08 -8.66 -9.24
N SER A 29 3.32 -7.45 -9.74
CA SER A 29 4.07 -6.43 -9.00
C SER A 29 3.08 -5.54 -8.28
N GLY A 30 2.47 -6.11 -7.24
CA GLY A 30 1.42 -5.46 -6.47
C GLY A 30 1.57 -5.81 -5.00
N GLY A 31 2.69 -5.43 -4.39
CA GLY A 31 2.87 -5.48 -2.93
C GLY A 31 1.99 -4.47 -2.19
N GLY A 32 0.83 -4.13 -2.75
CA GLY A 32 -0.16 -3.22 -2.22
C GLY A 32 -1.38 -3.99 -1.74
N ILE A 33 -2.02 -3.49 -0.69
CA ILE A 33 -3.25 -4.11 -0.20
C ILE A 33 -4.35 -3.80 -1.21
N GLU A 34 -4.75 -4.81 -2.00
CA GLU A 34 -5.89 -4.69 -2.92
C GLU A 34 -7.14 -4.14 -2.20
N ALA A 35 -8.07 -3.53 -2.93
CA ALA A 35 -9.25 -2.88 -2.34
C ALA A 35 -10.02 -3.78 -1.38
N LEU A 36 -10.13 -5.08 -1.69
CA LEU A 36 -10.74 -6.07 -0.80
C LEU A 36 -9.93 -6.27 0.50
N GLY A 37 -8.60 -6.32 0.41
CA GLY A 37 -7.71 -6.38 1.57
C GLY A 37 -7.87 -5.16 2.48
N LYS A 38 -8.00 -3.96 1.92
CA LYS A 38 -8.25 -2.74 2.70
C LYS A 38 -9.57 -2.82 3.46
N VAL A 39 -10.62 -3.32 2.82
CA VAL A 39 -11.92 -3.53 3.47
C VAL A 39 -11.79 -4.52 4.63
N LEU A 40 -11.02 -5.60 4.47
CA LEU A 40 -10.79 -6.57 5.54
C LEU A 40 -10.04 -5.94 6.73
N VAL A 41 -8.99 -5.16 6.47
CA VAL A 41 -8.28 -4.41 7.52
C VAL A 41 -9.25 -3.48 8.23
N LEU A 42 -9.97 -2.62 7.49
CA LEU A 42 -10.90 -1.63 8.03
C LEU A 42 -12.04 -2.24 8.86
N ARG A 43 -12.49 -3.45 8.50
CA ARG A 43 -13.53 -4.19 9.23
C ARG A 43 -13.11 -4.49 10.66
N ASP A 44 -11.83 -4.76 10.88
CA ASP A 44 -11.30 -5.23 12.16
C ASP A 44 -10.74 -4.07 13.00
N VAL A 45 -10.79 -2.83 12.48
CA VAL A 45 -10.33 -1.62 13.18
C VAL A 45 -11.26 -1.23 14.32
N LYS A 46 -10.69 -1.12 15.52
CA LYS A 46 -11.44 -0.86 16.76
C LYS A 46 -12.26 0.44 16.74
N ILE A 47 -11.77 1.50 16.10
CA ILE A 47 -12.47 2.80 16.03
C ILE A 47 -13.64 2.78 15.02
N LEU A 48 -13.60 1.87 14.04
CA LEU A 48 -14.62 1.74 13.00
C LEU A 48 -15.72 0.75 13.35
N ARG A 49 -15.70 0.15 14.55
CA ARG A 49 -16.67 -0.89 14.98
C ARG A 49 -18.14 -0.46 14.90
N PHE A 50 -18.41 0.85 14.98
CA PHE A 50 -19.76 1.43 14.93
C PHE A 50 -20.12 1.97 13.54
N VAL A 51 -19.19 1.95 12.59
CA VAL A 51 -19.46 2.31 11.20
C VAL A 51 -20.18 1.14 10.54
N ASN A 52 -21.30 1.44 9.87
CA ASN A 52 -22.02 0.42 9.13
C ASN A 52 -21.11 -0.16 8.02
N LYS A 53 -21.00 -1.48 7.97
CA LYS A 53 -20.10 -2.21 7.04
C LYS A 53 -20.26 -1.81 5.57
N ARG A 54 -21.44 -1.32 5.17
CA ARG A 54 -21.69 -0.82 3.81
C ARG A 54 -20.80 0.37 3.40
N TYR A 55 -20.25 1.10 4.38
CA TYR A 55 -19.38 2.26 4.14
C TYR A 55 -17.89 1.91 4.10
N LEU A 56 -17.51 0.69 4.50
CA LEU A 56 -16.10 0.28 4.49
C LEU A 56 -15.48 0.28 3.09
N PRO A 57 -16.18 -0.10 2.01
CA PRO A 57 -15.66 0.04 0.66
C PRO A 57 -15.32 1.50 0.30
N SER A 58 -16.20 2.44 0.61
CA SER A 58 -15.94 3.87 0.37
C SER A 58 -14.77 4.41 1.20
N LEU A 59 -14.57 3.91 2.42
CA LEU A 59 -13.39 4.24 3.22
C LEU A 59 -12.12 3.62 2.64
N ALA A 60 -12.20 2.39 2.11
CA ALA A 60 -11.07 1.71 1.46
C ALA A 60 -10.63 2.44 0.19
N GLU A 61 -11.56 2.99 -0.59
CA GLU A 61 -11.29 3.76 -1.81
C GLU A 61 -10.46 5.02 -1.54
N ILE A 62 -10.72 5.72 -0.43
CA ILE A 62 -9.99 6.94 -0.07
C ILE A 62 -8.74 6.66 0.78
N ALA A 63 -8.58 5.43 1.28
CA ALA A 63 -7.44 5.04 2.11
C ALA A 63 -6.18 4.86 1.26
N LYS A 64 -5.12 5.57 1.65
CA LYS A 64 -3.79 5.48 1.05
C LYS A 64 -2.90 4.55 1.85
N GLU A 65 -2.17 3.69 1.16
CA GLU A 65 -1.14 2.87 1.78
C GLU A 65 0.12 3.70 1.96
N ALA A 66 0.80 3.47 3.08
CA ALA A 66 2.09 4.05 3.39
C ALA A 66 2.96 2.95 4.00
N TYR A 67 4.19 2.84 3.49
CA TYR A 67 5.17 1.84 3.91
C TYR A 67 6.32 2.58 4.59
N TYR A 68 6.74 2.07 5.74
CA TYR A 68 7.79 2.66 6.56
C TYR A 68 8.79 1.57 6.92
N ALA A 69 10.08 1.87 6.83
CA ALA A 69 11.13 0.97 7.29
C ALA A 69 11.14 0.91 8.83
N THR A 70 11.61 -0.21 9.39
CA THR A 70 11.79 -0.31 10.85
C THR A 70 12.67 0.82 11.38
N GLY A 71 12.19 1.52 12.41
CA GLY A 71 12.83 2.68 13.02
C GLY A 71 12.51 4.02 12.36
N GLU A 72 11.81 4.03 11.22
CA GLU A 72 11.42 5.25 10.52
C GLU A 72 10.36 6.05 11.30
N GLU A 73 10.50 7.36 11.36
CA GLU A 73 9.55 8.27 12.02
C GLU A 73 8.35 8.52 11.10
N VAL A 74 7.16 8.13 11.58
CA VAL A 74 5.89 8.32 10.87
C VAL A 74 5.31 9.70 11.17
N VAL A 75 5.37 10.13 12.44
CA VAL A 75 4.98 11.48 12.89
C VAL A 75 5.87 11.94 14.03
N CYS A 76 6.01 13.26 14.18
CA CYS A 76 6.87 13.87 15.19
C CYS A 76 6.07 14.64 16.24
N GLN A 77 6.36 14.41 17.52
CA GLN A 77 5.72 15.09 18.65
C GLN A 77 5.88 16.62 18.54
N GLY A 78 4.76 17.33 18.69
CA GLY A 78 4.72 18.79 18.61
C GLY A 78 4.66 19.35 17.20
N ASN A 79 4.84 18.53 16.15
CA ASN A 79 4.61 18.98 14.78
C ASN A 79 3.12 19.06 14.47
N PRO A 80 2.72 19.95 13.54
CA PRO A 80 1.34 20.08 13.16
C PRO A 80 0.74 18.77 12.61
N THR A 81 -0.52 18.50 12.94
CA THR A 81 -1.29 17.37 12.45
C THR A 81 -1.93 17.72 11.12
N ASN A 82 -1.99 16.75 10.21
CA ASN A 82 -2.61 16.87 8.89
C ASN A 82 -4.01 16.24 8.83
N SER A 83 -4.68 16.09 9.99
CA SER A 83 -5.99 15.42 10.11
C SER A 83 -6.02 14.01 9.50
N THR A 84 -4.89 13.30 9.47
CA THR A 84 -4.81 11.93 8.95
C THR A 84 -5.02 10.91 10.06
N LEU A 85 -5.92 9.96 9.83
CA LEU A 85 -6.07 8.76 10.65
C LEU A 85 -5.14 7.68 10.12
N TYR A 86 -4.21 7.21 10.95
CA TYR A 86 -3.34 6.10 10.61
C TYR A 86 -3.90 4.82 11.21
N ILE A 87 -3.88 3.76 10.42
CA ILE A 87 -4.33 2.41 10.80
C ILE A 87 -3.18 1.47 10.49
N VAL A 88 -2.77 0.69 11.48
CA VAL A 88 -1.73 -0.32 11.26
C VAL A 88 -2.38 -1.49 10.53
N ALA A 89 -1.96 -1.72 9.29
CA ALA A 89 -2.39 -2.89 8.53
C ALA A 89 -1.52 -4.10 8.85
N GLU A 90 -0.20 -3.89 8.92
CA GLU A 90 0.82 -4.91 9.20
C GLU A 90 1.95 -4.32 10.05
N GLY A 91 2.72 -5.20 10.70
CA GLY A 91 3.83 -4.79 11.56
C GLY A 91 3.38 -4.12 12.85
N GLN A 92 4.18 -3.19 13.35
CA GLN A 92 3.93 -2.46 14.59
C GLN A 92 4.26 -0.98 14.47
N LEU A 93 3.63 -0.17 15.31
CA LEU A 93 3.93 1.25 15.45
C LEU A 93 4.15 1.58 16.93
N GLU A 94 5.31 2.14 17.24
CA GLU A 94 5.69 2.54 18.59
C GLU A 94 5.38 4.03 18.81
N LEU A 95 4.52 4.33 19.77
CA LEU A 95 4.25 5.71 20.21
C LEU A 95 5.17 6.06 21.37
N ARG A 96 5.92 7.14 21.24
CA ARG A 96 6.93 7.58 22.23
C ARG A 96 6.75 9.03 22.62
N ASP A 97 7.06 9.36 23.88
CA ASP A 97 7.16 10.74 24.38
C ASP A 97 8.61 11.21 24.23
N THR A 98 8.94 11.82 23.09
CA THR A 98 10.29 12.31 22.80
C THR A 98 10.65 13.54 23.65
N LYS A 99 9.67 14.26 24.20
CA LYS A 99 9.89 15.35 25.15
C LYS A 99 10.25 14.88 26.56
N LYS A 100 9.86 13.66 26.93
CA LYS A 100 10.20 13.03 28.22
C LYS A 100 11.16 11.86 28.04
N GLY A 101 12.33 12.12 27.46
CA GLY A 101 13.39 11.11 27.41
C GLY A 101 13.14 9.92 26.47
N ASN A 102 12.18 10.04 25.54
CA ASN A 102 11.83 9.01 24.56
C ASN A 102 11.17 7.75 25.16
N ASP A 103 10.39 7.95 26.23
CA ASP A 103 9.62 6.88 26.90
C ASP A 103 8.61 6.23 25.94
N LEU A 104 8.57 4.89 25.93
CA LEU A 104 7.57 4.13 25.18
C LEU A 104 6.19 4.25 25.84
N LEU A 105 5.25 4.87 25.14
CA LEU A 105 3.88 5.06 25.62
C LEU A 105 2.98 3.89 25.28
N ARG A 106 3.10 3.38 24.05
CA ARG A 106 2.25 2.30 23.52
C ARG A 106 2.86 1.67 22.28
N ILE A 107 2.57 0.39 22.08
CA ILE A 107 2.79 -0.32 20.80
C ILE A 107 1.41 -0.56 20.18
N LEU A 108 1.25 -0.22 18.91
CA LEU A 108 0.05 -0.47 18.11
C LEU A 108 0.34 -1.60 17.12
N GLY A 109 -0.58 -2.56 17.03
CA GLY A 109 -0.51 -3.67 16.07
C GLY A 109 -1.63 -3.60 15.03
N PRO A 110 -1.76 -4.62 14.17
CA PRO A 110 -2.78 -4.66 13.13
C PRO A 110 -4.20 -4.38 13.67
N GLY A 111 -4.92 -3.45 13.01
CA GLY A 111 -6.27 -3.02 13.41
C GLY A 111 -6.31 -1.96 14.51
N ASP A 112 -5.18 -1.60 15.10
CA ASP A 112 -5.07 -0.40 15.93
C ASP A 112 -4.91 0.86 15.07
N SER A 113 -5.28 2.00 15.65
CA SER A 113 -5.28 3.30 14.97
C SER A 113 -4.71 4.41 15.84
N MET A 114 -4.14 5.44 15.21
CA MET A 114 -3.69 6.68 15.85
C MET A 114 -4.13 7.91 15.06
N GLY A 115 -4.01 9.11 15.65
CA GLY A 115 -4.44 10.37 15.03
C GLY A 115 -5.93 10.69 15.19
N ASN A 116 -6.70 9.84 15.87
CA ASN A 116 -8.10 10.10 16.18
C ASN A 116 -8.30 11.32 17.10
N THR A 117 -7.35 11.59 18.00
CA THR A 117 -7.39 12.80 18.84
C THR A 117 -7.09 14.05 18.02
N SER A 118 -6.17 13.96 17.05
CA SER A 118 -5.83 15.04 16.12
C SER A 118 -6.99 15.42 15.18
N LEU A 119 -7.97 14.53 15.01
CA LEU A 119 -9.23 14.85 14.32
C LEU A 119 -10.21 15.66 15.18
N LEU A 120 -10.05 15.67 16.51
CA LEU A 120 -11.02 16.21 17.47
C LEU A 120 -10.49 17.41 18.26
N GLN A 121 -9.18 17.49 18.53
CA GLN A 121 -8.53 18.53 19.32
C GLN A 121 -7.13 18.84 18.78
N ASP A 122 -6.69 20.07 19.03
CA ASP A 122 -5.37 20.69 18.85
C ASP A 122 -4.44 20.15 17.77
N HIS A 123 -4.00 21.10 16.94
CA HIS A 123 -3.35 20.97 15.65
C HIS A 123 -1.96 20.31 15.68
N HIS A 124 -1.52 19.62 16.74
CA HIS A 124 -0.17 19.07 16.86
C HIS A 124 -0.15 17.65 17.47
N TRP A 125 0.82 16.84 17.07
CA TRP A 125 0.99 15.48 17.59
C TRP A 125 1.43 15.49 19.06
N LEU A 126 0.79 14.66 19.90
CA LEU A 126 1.11 14.55 21.33
C LEU A 126 2.26 13.58 21.64
N TYR A 127 2.68 12.81 20.64
CA TYR A 127 3.74 11.80 20.68
C TYR A 127 4.44 11.74 19.32
N SER A 128 5.64 11.16 19.27
CA SER A 128 6.23 10.70 18.02
C SER A 128 5.80 9.26 17.79
N ALA A 129 5.64 8.88 16.53
CA ALA A 129 5.36 7.49 16.15
C ALA A 129 6.48 6.96 15.26
N TYR A 130 6.96 5.76 15.56
CA TYR A 130 8.02 5.10 14.81
C TYR A 130 7.53 3.73 14.34
N ALA A 131 7.86 3.36 13.11
CA ALA A 131 7.60 2.02 12.63
C ALA A 131 8.42 1.01 13.45
N GLY A 132 7.73 0.14 14.18
CA GLY A 132 8.33 -0.89 15.01
C GLY A 132 8.93 -2.01 14.17
N GLY A 133 9.94 -2.69 14.72
CA GLY A 133 10.42 -3.96 14.18
C GLY A 133 9.45 -5.09 14.51
N SER A 134 9.47 -6.17 13.73
CA SER A 134 8.67 -7.37 14.02
C SER A 134 9.01 -7.91 15.40
N VAL A 135 8.05 -7.86 16.34
CA VAL A 135 8.14 -8.55 17.62
C VAL A 135 7.74 -10.00 17.39
N ILE A 136 8.74 -10.88 17.38
CA ILE A 136 8.55 -12.33 17.50
C ILE A 136 8.82 -12.64 18.97
N GLU A 137 7.84 -13.19 19.68
CA GLU A 137 8.05 -13.84 20.98
C GLU A 137 7.99 -15.36 20.80
#